data_AF-A0AAX2FAC0-F1
#
_entry.id   AF-A0AAX2FAC0-F1
#
_cell.length_a   1.000
_cell.length_b   1.000
_cell.length_c   1.000
_cell.angle_alpha   90.00
_cell.angle_beta   90.00
_cell.angle_gamma   90.00
#
_symmetry.space_group_name_H-M   'P 1'
#
loop_
_entity.id
_entity.type
_entity.pdbx_description
1 polymer ?
#
loop_
_entity_poly.entity_id
_entity_poly.type
_entity_poly.pdbx_seq_one_letter_code
_entity_poly.pdbx_strand_id
1 'polypeptide(L)'
;MKHNINLWSFIFSFVCIAFFLLYLEVCTPEMNASFINIFYFHPLFFVLIFSIGTFFAGIKGFSKAGNWIAMLRSIVTVLLTLLLSVFLTLTLIVGYALS
;
A
#
# COMPACT_ATOMS: atom_id res chain seq x y z
N MET A 1 -6.73 25.29 -5.14
CA MET A 1 -6.44 24.10 -5.96
C MET A 1 -7.59 23.11 -5.82
N LYS A 2 -8.24 22.69 -6.92
CA LYS A 2 -9.30 21.66 -6.86
C LYS A 2 -8.63 20.36 -6.41
N HIS A 3 -8.88 19.94 -5.16
CA HIS A 3 -8.22 18.80 -4.54
C HIS A 3 -8.57 17.53 -5.33
N ASN A 4 -7.69 17.13 -6.26
CA ASN A 4 -7.97 16.05 -7.19
C ASN A 4 -7.53 14.73 -6.53
N ILE A 5 -8.36 14.25 -5.60
CA ILE A 5 -8.11 13.05 -4.77
C ILE A 5 -7.65 11.86 -5.64
N ASN A 6 -8.21 11.73 -6.83
CA ASN A 6 -7.86 10.73 -7.85
C ASN A 6 -6.37 10.76 -8.27
N LEU A 7 -5.81 11.96 -8.49
CA LEU A 7 -4.39 12.10 -8.86
C LEU A 7 -3.48 11.77 -7.68
N TRP A 8 -3.82 12.27 -6.50
CA TRP A 8 -3.05 12.01 -5.29
C TRP A 8 -3.05 10.53 -4.92
N SER A 9 -4.21 9.86 -4.96
CA SER A 9 -4.28 8.42 -4.71
C SER A 9 -3.48 7.62 -5.74
N PHE A 10 -3.45 8.07 -7.01
CA PHE A 10 -2.63 7.47 -8.04
C PHE A 10 -1.13 7.59 -7.74
N ILE A 11 -0.64 8.78 -7.40
CA ILE A 11 0.75 8.98 -6.98
C ILE A 11 1.08 8.12 -5.75
N PHE A 12 0.21 8.12 -4.75
CA PHE A 12 0.41 7.33 -3.53
C PHE A 12 0.45 5.82 -3.79
N SER A 13 -0.28 5.31 -4.79
CA SER A 13 -0.18 3.88 -5.13
C SER A 13 1.22 3.48 -5.61
N PHE A 14 1.91 4.33 -6.37
CA PHE A 14 3.32 4.07 -6.73
C PHE A 14 4.25 4.20 -5.54
N VAL A 15 3.98 5.14 -4.62
CA VAL A 15 4.75 5.24 -3.37
C VAL A 15 4.61 3.98 -2.52
N CYS A 16 3.41 3.38 -2.44
CA CYS A 16 3.20 2.09 -1.74
C CYS A 16 4.08 0.99 -2.34
N ILE A 17 4.12 0.89 -3.67
CA ILE A 17 4.95 -0.09 -4.39
C ILE A 17 6.44 0.20 -4.18
N ALA A 18 6.86 1.45 -4.25
CA ALA A 18 8.25 1.84 -4.03
C ALA A 18 8.71 1.50 -2.61
N PHE A 19 7.89 1.75 -1.58
CA PHE A 19 8.21 1.34 -0.21
C PHE A 19 8.25 -0.17 -0.03
N PHE A 20 7.37 -0.91 -0.70
CA PHE A 20 7.43 -2.37 -0.69
C PHE A 20 8.73 -2.89 -1.32
N LEU A 21 9.13 -2.34 -2.48
CA LEU A 21 10.38 -2.71 -3.15
C LEU A 21 11.61 -2.32 -2.32
N LEU A 22 11.60 -1.12 -1.72
CA LEU A 22 12.65 -0.67 -0.82
C LEU A 22 12.78 -1.61 0.38
N TYR A 23 11.65 -2.06 0.95
CA TYR A 23 11.67 -3.05 2.02
C TYR A 23 12.34 -4.35 1.56
N LEU A 24 12.02 -4.86 0.37
CA LEU A 24 12.64 -6.09 -0.14
C LEU A 24 14.15 -5.96 -0.37
N GLU A 25 14.62 -4.78 -0.77
CA GLU A 25 16.03 -4.53 -1.07
C GLU A 25 16.86 -4.25 0.21
N VAL A 26 16.29 -3.53 1.17
CA VAL A 26 17.04 -2.99 2.33
C VAL A 26 16.86 -3.83 3.59
N CYS A 27 15.68 -4.40 3.84
CA CYS A 27 15.42 -5.08 5.11
C CYS A 27 15.99 -6.50 5.13
N THR A 28 17.04 -6.70 5.94
CA THR A 28 17.57 -8.03 6.25
C THR A 28 16.73 -8.72 7.33
N PRO A 29 16.82 -10.06 7.47
CA PRO A 29 16.13 -10.79 8.53
C PRO A 29 16.48 -10.29 9.95
N GLU A 30 17.73 -9.90 10.17
CA GLU A 30 18.22 -9.36 11.46
C GLU A 30 17.58 -8.00 11.79
N MET A 31 17.43 -7.14 10.78
CA MET A 31 16.73 -5.87 10.92
C MET A 31 15.25 -6.09 11.23
N ASN A 32 14.60 -7.02 10.55
CA ASN A 32 13.21 -7.36 10.82
C ASN A 32 13.00 -7.88 12.24
N ALA A 33 13.85 -8.81 12.69
CA ALA A 33 13.79 -9.34 14.06
C ALA A 33 13.99 -8.24 15.11
N SER A 34 14.97 -7.37 14.90
CA SER A 34 15.22 -6.21 15.78
C SER A 34 14.02 -5.27 15.80
N PHE A 35 13.42 -4.98 14.65
CA PHE A 35 12.26 -4.11 14.55
C PHE A 35 11.04 -4.70 15.29
N ILE A 36 10.77 -5.98 15.09
CA ILE A 36 9.66 -6.68 15.76
C ILE A 36 9.89 -6.68 17.28
N ASN A 37 11.12 -6.87 17.75
CA ASN A 37 11.41 -6.84 19.19
C ASN A 37 11.19 -5.45 19.82
N ILE A 38 11.43 -4.37 19.08
CA ILE A 38 11.25 -3.00 19.56
C ILE A 38 9.79 -2.54 19.45
N PHE A 39 9.15 -2.78 18.30
CA PHE A 39 7.85 -2.22 17.96
C PHE A 39 6.69 -3.22 18.10
N TYR A 40 6.97 -4.50 18.32
CA TYR A 40 5.98 -5.59 18.46
C TYR A 40 5.15 -5.89 17.22
N PHE A 41 5.49 -5.33 16.07
CA PHE A 41 4.85 -5.65 14.79
C PHE A 41 5.86 -5.63 13.63
N HIS A 42 5.51 -6.33 12.55
CA HIS A 42 6.38 -6.47 11.40
C HIS A 42 6.42 -5.19 10.55
N PRO A 43 7.59 -4.73 10.04
CA PRO A 43 7.72 -3.47 9.28
C PRO A 43 6.73 -3.31 8.12
N LEU A 44 6.44 -4.40 7.40
CA LEU A 44 5.43 -4.45 6.32
C LEU A 44 4.03 -3.98 6.73
N PHE A 45 3.71 -3.98 8.01
CA PHE A 45 2.43 -3.47 8.53
C PHE A 45 2.23 -1.99 8.20
N PHE A 46 3.31 -1.18 8.18
CA PHE A 46 3.22 0.22 7.75
C PHE A 46 2.82 0.34 6.29
N VAL A 47 3.42 -0.48 5.41
CA VAL A 47 3.11 -0.49 3.99
C VAL A 47 1.65 -0.92 3.77
N LEU A 48 1.17 -1.89 4.56
CA LEU A 48 -0.22 -2.35 4.52
C LEU A 48 -1.22 -1.24 4.93
N ILE A 49 -0.98 -0.54 6.04
CA ILE A 49 -1.85 0.58 6.45
C ILE A 49 -1.90 1.65 5.35
N PHE A 50 -0.74 1.97 4.78
CA PHE A 50 -0.64 2.98 3.74
C PHE A 50 -1.32 2.55 2.43
N SER A 51 -1.22 1.28 2.05
CA SER A 51 -1.89 0.73 0.87
C SER A 51 -3.41 0.71 1.05
N ILE A 52 -3.92 0.34 2.23
CA ILE A 52 -5.35 0.37 2.54
C ILE A 52 -5.89 1.82 2.50
N GLY A 53 -5.16 2.77 3.09
CA GLY A 53 -5.55 4.19 3.03
C GLY A 53 -5.62 4.70 1.58
N THR A 54 -4.63 4.33 0.77
CA THR A 54 -4.57 4.69 -0.65
C THR A 54 -5.68 4.02 -1.46
N PHE A 55 -6.05 2.78 -1.13
CA PHE A 55 -7.17 2.06 -1.74
C PHE A 55 -8.49 2.81 -1.55
N PHE A 56 -8.82 3.21 -0.32
CA PHE A 56 -10.04 3.98 -0.05
C PHE A 56 -10.02 5.36 -0.72
N ALA A 57 -8.86 6.03 -0.75
CA ALA A 57 -8.69 7.27 -1.50
C ALA A 57 -8.92 7.06 -3.01
N GLY A 58 -8.45 5.94 -3.55
CA GLY A 58 -8.68 5.50 -4.93
C GLY A 58 -10.16 5.31 -5.24
N ILE A 59 -10.91 4.61 -4.38
CA ILE A 59 -12.37 4.43 -4.52
C ILE A 59 -13.09 5.79 -4.49
N LYS A 60 -12.74 6.66 -3.54
CA LYS A 60 -13.32 8.01 -3.46
C LYS A 60 -12.99 8.86 -4.70
N GLY A 61 -11.80 8.68 -5.25
CA GLY A 61 -11.36 9.27 -6.50
C GLY A 61 -12.11 8.73 -7.73
N PHE A 62 -12.61 7.49 -7.68
CA PHE A 62 -13.44 6.88 -8.73
C PHE A 62 -14.81 7.55 -8.81
N SER A 63 -15.50 7.68 -7.67
CA SER A 63 -16.84 8.26 -7.58
C SER A 63 -16.92 9.71 -8.05
N LYS A 64 -15.81 10.45 -8.00
CA LYS A 64 -15.71 11.85 -8.45
C LYS A 64 -15.06 12.02 -9.83
N ALA A 65 -14.83 10.93 -10.57
CA ALA A 65 -14.18 10.98 -11.87
C ALA A 65 -15.12 11.62 -12.91
N GLY A 66 -14.79 12.82 -13.38
CA GLY A 66 -15.53 13.52 -14.43
C GLY A 66 -15.07 13.22 -15.85
N ASN A 67 -14.01 12.40 -16.04
CA ASN A 67 -13.50 12.02 -17.36
C ASN A 67 -12.90 10.60 -17.34
N TRP A 68 -12.78 10.00 -18.54
CA TRP A 68 -12.28 8.64 -18.73
C TRP A 68 -10.86 8.44 -18.18
N ILE A 69 -9.98 9.45 -18.33
CA ILE A 69 -8.59 9.38 -17.84
C ILE A 69 -8.53 9.35 -16.30
N ALA A 70 -9.36 10.14 -15.60
CA ALA A 70 -9.46 10.03 -14.14
C ALA A 70 -10.03 8.68 -13.73
N MET A 71 -11.04 8.18 -14.44
CA MET A 71 -11.63 6.88 -14.17
C MET A 71 -10.57 5.76 -14.28
N LEU A 72 -9.79 5.74 -15.37
CA LEU A 72 -8.70 4.79 -15.57
C LEU A 72 -7.64 4.87 -14.47
N ARG A 73 -7.19 6.08 -14.12
CA ARG A 73 -6.19 6.27 -13.03
C ARG A 73 -6.68 5.69 -11.71
N SER A 74 -7.93 5.94 -11.35
CA SER A 74 -8.49 5.40 -10.11
C SER A 74 -8.67 3.88 -10.16
N ILE A 75 -9.10 3.30 -11.28
CA ILE A 75 -9.15 1.84 -11.45
C ILE A 75 -7.76 1.22 -11.22
N VAL A 76 -6.73 1.80 -11.84
CA VAL A 76 -5.35 1.34 -11.67
C VAL A 76 -4.91 1.46 -10.21
N THR A 77 -5.17 2.60 -9.56
CA THR A 77 -4.89 2.79 -8.13
C THR A 77 -5.55 1.72 -7.27
N VAL A 78 -6.84 1.49 -7.45
CA VAL A 78 -7.64 0.54 -6.67
C VAL A 78 -7.11 -0.88 -6.88
N LEU A 79 -6.86 -1.30 -8.13
CA LEU A 79 -6.33 -2.63 -8.42
C LEU A 79 -4.93 -2.84 -7.83
N LEU A 80 -4.01 -1.88 -8.02
CA LEU A 80 -2.66 -1.97 -7.48
C LEU A 80 -2.65 -2.05 -5.96
N THR A 81 -3.39 -1.16 -5.31
CA THR A 81 -3.44 -1.10 -3.84
C THR A 81 -4.19 -2.28 -3.24
N LEU A 82 -5.21 -2.81 -3.91
CA LEU A 82 -5.90 -4.03 -3.48
C LEU A 82 -4.98 -5.25 -3.56
N LEU A 83 -4.35 -5.47 -4.70
CA LEU A 83 -3.41 -6.58 -4.90
C LEU A 83 -2.26 -6.52 -3.89
N LEU A 84 -1.67 -5.34 -3.70
CA LEU A 84 -0.61 -5.14 -2.72
C LEU A 84 -1.12 -5.42 -1.30
N SER A 85 -2.29 -4.90 -0.91
CA SER A 85 -2.83 -5.10 0.43
C SER A 85 -3.14 -6.58 0.71
N VAL A 86 -3.72 -7.30 -0.26
CA VAL A 86 -3.99 -8.74 -0.14
C VAL A 86 -2.69 -9.51 -0.01
N PHE A 87 -1.71 -9.23 -0.87
CA PHE A 87 -0.39 -9.87 -0.82
C PHE A 87 0.29 -9.65 0.54
N LEU A 88 0.37 -8.39 1.00
CA LEU A 88 0.98 -8.05 2.29
C LEU A 88 0.26 -8.70 3.47
N THR A 89 -1.07 -8.74 3.45
CA THR A 89 -1.86 -9.39 4.50
C THR A 89 -1.55 -10.89 4.57
N LEU A 90 -1.50 -11.57 3.42
CA LEU A 90 -1.12 -12.98 3.36
C LEU A 90 0.30 -13.20 3.86
N THR A 91 1.27 -12.38 3.42
CA THR A 91 2.66 -12.46 3.88
C THR A 91 2.76 -12.30 5.39
N LEU A 92 2.05 -11.33 5.98
CA LEU A 92 2.05 -11.10 7.42
C LEU A 92 1.41 -12.25 8.18
N ILE A 93 0.25 -12.75 7.74
CA ILE A 93 -0.43 -13.89 8.40
C ILE A 93 0.44 -15.14 8.35
N VAL A 94 1.02 -15.46 7.19
CA VAL A 94 1.93 -16.60 7.06
C VAL A 94 3.17 -16.42 7.95
N GLY A 95 3.74 -15.22 7.98
CA GLY A 95 4.87 -14.89 8.85
C GLY A 95 4.56 -15.09 10.33
N TYR A 96 3.38 -14.65 10.79
CA TYR A 96 2.94 -14.87 12.18
C TYR A 96 2.62 -16.33 12.48
N ALA A 97 2.04 -17.07 11.53
CA ALA A 97 1.67 -18.47 11.74
C ALA A 97 2.88 -19.42 11.77
N LEU A 98 4.00 -19.04 11.14
CA LEU A 98 5.23 -19.82 11.07
C LEU A 98 6.28 -19.41 12.13
N SER A 99 6.02 -18.34 12.88
CA SER A 99 6.87 -17.82 13.96
C SER A 99 6.56 -18.49 15.30
#